data_AF-A0A7Y1TM98-F1
#
_entry.id   AF-A0A7Y1TM98-F1
#
_cell.length_a   1.000
_cell.length_b   1.000
_cell.length_c   1.000
_cell.angle_alpha   90.00
_cell.angle_beta   90.00
_cell.angle_gamma   90.00
#
_symmetry.space_group_name_H-M   'P 1'
#
loop_
_entity.id
_entity.type
_entity.pdbx_description
1 polymer ?
#
loop_
_entity_poly.entity_id
_entity_poly.type
_entity_poly.pdbx_seq_one_letter_code
_entity_poly.pdbx_strand_id
1 'polypeptide(L)' 'MKPKIQEVEFVSTTRFAIGITAFPLFYFLQTLLVDYLFNTKIALVYLGVSIVLVLFLAKSK' A
#
# COMPACT_ATOMS: atom_id res chain seq x y z
N MET A 1 28.86 20.84 -0.59
CA MET A 1 27.57 21.43 -0.18
C MET A 1 26.47 20.60 -0.81
N LYS A 2 25.59 20.00 0.00
CA LYS A 2 24.53 19.07 -0.48
C LYS A 2 23.52 19.85 -1.35
N PRO A 3 23.22 19.44 -2.58
CA PRO A 3 22.02 19.93 -3.24
C PRO A 3 20.83 19.36 -2.46
N LYS A 4 20.21 20.19 -1.63
CA LYS A 4 18.91 19.87 -1.03
C LYS A 4 17.93 19.93 -2.19
N ILE A 5 17.64 18.79 -2.82
CA ILE A 5 16.65 18.70 -3.89
C ILE A 5 15.30 19.09 -3.27
N GLN A 6 14.92 20.36 -3.43
CA GLN A 6 13.70 20.99 -2.93
C GLN A 6 12.67 21.19 -4.04
N GLU A 7 12.92 20.59 -5.21
CA GLU A 7 11.97 20.61 -6.31
C GLU A 7 10.71 19.88 -5.87
N VAL A 8 9.60 20.62 -5.85
CA VAL A 8 8.29 20.12 -5.43
C VAL A 8 7.90 18.88 -6.25
N GLU A 9 8.30 18.83 -7.51
CA GLU A 9 8.11 17.71 -8.43
C GLU A 9 8.85 16.45 -7.97
N PHE A 10 10.10 16.57 -7.53
CA PHE A 10 10.88 15.44 -7.02
C PHE A 10 10.28 14.91 -5.70
N VAL A 11 9.89 15.81 -4.80
CA VAL A 11 9.24 15.44 -3.52
C VAL A 11 7.88 14.78 -3.77
N SER A 12 7.09 15.30 -4.70
CA SER A 12 5.80 14.73 -5.12
C SER A 12 5.96 13.34 -5.71
N THR A 13 6.87 13.18 -6.68
CA THR A 13 7.16 11.91 -7.35
C THR A 13 7.69 10.87 -6.36
N THR A 14 8.57 11.28 -5.43
CA THR A 14 9.09 10.39 -4.38
C THR A 14 7.98 9.91 -3.45
N ARG A 15 7.08 10.81 -3.01
CA ARG A 15 5.92 10.44 -2.18
C ARG A 15 4.97 9.50 -2.91
N PHE A 16 4.72 9.75 -4.19
CA PHE A 16 3.92 8.86 -5.03
C PHE A 16 4.56 7.48 -5.17
N ALA A 17 5.86 7.43 -5.47
CA ALA A 17 6.63 6.19 -5.59
C ALA A 17 6.65 5.39 -4.28
N ILE A 18 6.81 6.05 -3.14
CA ILE A 18 6.70 5.41 -1.82
C ILE A 18 5.28 4.90 -1.60
N GLY A 19 4.24 5.68 -1.93
CA GLY A 19 2.85 5.25 -1.80
C GLY A 19 2.58 3.98 -2.60
N ILE A 20 2.86 3.99 -3.90
CA ILE A 20 2.55 2.86 -4.78
C ILE A 20 3.36 1.60 -4.46
N THR A 21 4.50 1.72 -3.78
CA THR A 21 5.32 0.57 -3.38
C THR A 21 5.02 0.09 -1.96
N ALA A 22 4.91 0.99 -0.99
CA ALA A 22 4.69 0.65 0.41
C ALA A 22 3.29 0.08 0.65
N PHE A 23 2.25 0.61 -0.02
CA PHE A 23 0.89 0.13 0.16
C PHE A 23 0.73 -1.35 -0.25
N PRO A 24 1.08 -1.77 -1.49
CA PRO A 24 0.96 -3.18 -1.87
C PRO A 24 1.84 -4.10 -1.02
N LEU A 25 3.07 -3.66 -0.69
CA LEU A 25 3.99 -4.44 0.12
C LEU A 25 3.43 -4.69 1.52
N PHE A 26 2.83 -3.67 2.14
CA PHE A 26 2.21 -3.80 3.46
C PHE A 26 1.02 -4.75 3.46
N TYR A 27 0.10 -4.61 2.49
CA TYR A 27 -1.04 -5.53 2.39
C TYR A 27 -0.61 -6.96 2.07
N PHE A 28 0.45 -7.14 1.28
CA PHE A 28 1.01 -8.47 1.01
C PHE A 28 1.55 -9.12 2.29
N LEU A 29 2.34 -8.39 3.08
CA LEU A 29 2.84 -8.88 4.37
C LEU A 29 1.69 -9.21 5.34
N GLN A 30 0.65 -8.37 5.39
CA GLN A 30 -0.53 -8.66 6.20
C GLN A 30 -1.26 -9.92 5.74
N THR A 31 -1.44 -10.10 4.42
CA THR A 31 -2.06 -11.32 3.87
C THR A 31 -1.25 -12.57 4.23
N LEU A 32 0.08 -12.51 4.19
CA LEU A 32 0.93 -13.63 4.64
C LEU A 32 0.75 -13.94 6.13
N LEU A 33 0.63 -12.91 6.98
CA LEU A 33 0.35 -13.10 8.41
C LEU A 33 -1.04 -13.71 8.65
N VAL A 34 -2.06 -13.26 7.91
CA VAL A 34 -3.41 -13.82 8.00
C VAL A 34 -3.46 -15.26 7.51
N ASP A 35 -2.73 -15.58 6.43
CA ASP A 35 -2.60 -16.94 5.91
C ASP A 35 -1.98 -17.88 6.95
N TYR A 36 -0.88 -17.44 7.58
CA TYR A 36 -0.20 -18.18 8.63
C TYR A 36 -1.09 -18.47 9.86
N LEU A 37 -1.93 -17.52 10.27
CA LEU A 37 -2.76 -17.65 11.47
C LEU A 37 -4.11 -18.35 11.25
N PHE A 38 -4.74 -18.15 10.08
CA PHE A 38 -6.16 -18.51 9.88
C PHE A 38 -6.43 -19.46 8.71
N ASN A 39 -5.49 -19.67 7.78
CA ASN A 39 -5.61 -20.40 6.50
C ASN A 39 -5.85 -19.50 5.26
N THR A 40 -5.43 -20.00 4.11
CA THR A 40 -5.39 -19.31 2.81
C THR A 40 -6.74 -18.81 2.32
N LYS A 41 -7.83 -19.53 2.62
CA LYS A 41 -9.18 -19.05 2.26
C LYS A 41 -9.50 -17.71 2.92
N ILE A 42 -9.17 -17.58 4.20
CA ILE A 42 -9.43 -16.35 4.98
C ILE A 42 -8.47 -15.24 4.53
N ALA A 43 -7.21 -15.57 4.24
CA ALA A 43 -6.23 -14.62 3.72
C ALA A 43 -6.64 -14.02 2.36
N LEU A 44 -7.19 -14.83 1.47
CA LEU A 44 -7.63 -14.39 0.14
C LEU A 44 -8.87 -13.50 0.21
N VAL A 45 -9.83 -13.83 1.09
CA VAL A 45 -10.98 -12.96 1.39
C VAL A 45 -10.50 -11.64 2.02
N TYR A 46 -9.56 -11.69 2.98
CA TYR A 46 -8.97 -10.51 3.60
C TYR A 46 -8.31 -9.59 2.55
N LEU A 47 -7.52 -10.15 1.64
CA LEU A 47 -6.87 -9.39 0.57
C LEU A 47 -7.91 -8.74 -0.37
N GLY A 48 -8.92 -9.49 -0.79
CA GLY A 48 -9.98 -8.98 -1.66
C GLY A 48 -10.77 -7.83 -1.03
N VAL A 49 -11.20 -7.99 0.23
CA VAL A 49 -11.91 -6.94 0.98
C VAL A 49 -11.04 -5.71 1.17
N SER A 50 -9.75 -5.90 1.48
CA SER A 50 -8.79 -4.81 1.64
C SER A 50 -8.64 -3.97 0.37
N ILE A 51 -8.53 -4.62 -0.80
CA ILE A 51 -8.46 -3.92 -2.10
C ILE A 51 -9.73 -3.10 -2.34
N VAL A 52 -10.91 -3.70 -2.13
CA VAL A 52 -12.19 -3.01 -2.32
C VAL A 52 -12.32 -1.79 -1.39
N LEU A 53 -11.91 -1.93 -0.12
CA LEU A 53 -11.92 -0.83 0.84
C LEU A 53 -10.99 0.31 0.42
N VAL A 54 -9.77 -0.02 -0.06
CA VAL A 54 -8.82 1.00 -0.54
C VAL A 54 -9.37 1.72 -1.77
N LEU A 55 -9.99 1.00 -2.72
CA LEU A 55 -10.62 1.61 -3.88
C LEU A 55 -11.79 2.51 -3.49
N PHE A 56 -12.59 2.09 -2.51
CA PHE A 56 -13.69 2.89 -1.99
C PHE A 56 -13.20 4.17 -1.30
N LEU A 57 -12.15 4.06 -0.47
CA LEU A 57 -11.51 5.20 0.18
C LEU A 57 -10.91 6.17 -0.84
N ALA A 58 -10.27 5.65 -1.89
CA ALA A 58 -9.70 6.46 -2.96
C ALA A 58 -10.78 7.21 -3.77
N LYS A 59 -11.97 6.61 -3.94
CA LYS A 59 -13.12 7.26 -4.58
C LYS A 59 -13.81 8.29 -3.68
N SER A 60 -13.77 8.10 -2.37
CA SER A 60 -14.45 8.98 -1.40
C SER A 60 -13.62 10.21 -1.01
N LYS A 61 -12.35 10.26 -1.40
CA LYS A 61 -11.50 11.46 -1.36
C LYS A 61 -11.51 12.18 -2.70
#